data_AF-A0A7S3SYH1-F1
#
_entry.id   AF-A0A7S3SYH1-F1
#
_cell.length_a   1.000
_cell.length_b   1.000
_cell.length_c   1.000
_cell.angle_alpha   90.00
_cell.angle_beta   90.00
_cell.angle_gamma   90.00
#
_symmetry.space_group_name_H-M   'P 1'
#
loop_
_entity.id
_entity.type
_entity.pdbx_description
1 polymer ?
#
loop_
_entity_poly.entity_id
_entity_poly.type
_entity_poly.pdbx_seq_one_letter_code
_entity_poly.pdbx_strand_id
1 'polypeptide(L)'
;TSLPAAASPLSASPPPLMTCPLLRPASLRAVRGPLHLARSPGLAAVRLQLEAADGLRRRRSYCSAALHALDWQPLDSGGASWTRVPKLWQKMGEGAVLLRAHGIVPPEVREAVWALIPRLSFDRDADSVDGAPTFELRWAREGRFTHDGLAALLAETVEERLLPLLRRSPLCDQGSELVLCEALVRYYEDGRRRVHPAHFDADALVTAVFEVSPPDGFEGGFYVQPGAHVSSRLPVRLEAGEVIAHSFDLQHGVEVSSGTRCSLILWFADSAAACKDKSRPWYERAAANGSVDALYNLAKSRRVDDPRGSLRGMREAAEAGHFMAQNDLVRGQSSSSSSSSSSS
;
A
#
# COMPACT_ATOMS: atom_id res chain seq x y z
N THR A 1 -57.36 36.93 2.91
CA THR A 1 -58.55 36.53 2.14
C THR A 1 -58.19 36.58 0.67
N SER A 2 -58.13 35.54 -0.14
CA SER A 2 -58.40 34.11 0.03
C SER A 2 -57.77 33.43 -1.21
N LEU A 3 -56.88 32.45 -1.00
CA LEU A 3 -56.58 31.42 -2.01
C LEU A 3 -57.80 30.48 -2.12
N PRO A 4 -58.05 29.87 -3.29
CA PRO A 4 -57.75 28.44 -3.47
C PRO A 4 -57.31 28.14 -4.94
N ALA A 5 -56.81 26.97 -5.36
CA ALA A 5 -57.04 25.60 -4.92
C ALA A 5 -55.85 24.68 -5.23
N ALA A 6 -55.77 23.61 -4.45
CA ALA A 6 -54.76 22.55 -4.47
C ALA A 6 -54.88 21.62 -5.69
N ALA A 7 -53.73 21.20 -6.22
CA ALA A 7 -53.60 20.02 -7.07
C ALA A 7 -53.04 18.86 -6.23
N SER A 8 -53.79 17.77 -6.16
CA SER A 8 -53.39 16.50 -5.55
C SER A 8 -52.61 15.60 -6.54
N PRO A 9 -51.82 14.64 -6.04
CA PRO A 9 -50.73 14.01 -6.78
C PRO A 9 -51.18 12.82 -7.63
N LEU A 10 -50.54 12.65 -8.80
CA LEU A 10 -50.66 11.46 -9.62
C LEU A 10 -49.84 10.31 -9.00
N SER A 11 -50.57 9.22 -8.76
CA SER A 11 -50.10 7.90 -8.37
C SER A 11 -49.21 7.29 -9.47
N ALA A 12 -47.99 6.89 -9.11
CA ALA A 12 -47.14 6.03 -9.93
C ALA A 12 -46.79 4.78 -9.12
N SER A 13 -47.28 3.62 -9.57
CA SER A 13 -47.08 2.32 -8.96
C SER A 13 -45.65 1.77 -9.20
N PRO A 14 -45.05 1.04 -8.25
CA PRO A 14 -43.77 0.36 -8.45
C PRO A 14 -43.91 -0.95 -9.23
N PRO A 15 -42.86 -1.41 -9.95
CA PRO A 15 -42.84 -2.69 -10.65
C PRO A 15 -42.75 -3.89 -9.70
N PRO A 16 -43.18 -5.10 -10.12
CA PRO A 16 -43.34 -6.25 -9.23
C PRO A 16 -42.00 -6.90 -8.85
N LEU A 17 -41.90 -7.27 -7.57
CA LEU A 17 -40.85 -8.08 -6.98
C LEU A 17 -40.97 -9.53 -7.48
N MET A 18 -39.97 -10.03 -8.21
CA MET A 18 -39.79 -11.46 -8.43
C MET A 18 -39.24 -12.11 -7.17
N THR A 19 -40.03 -12.98 -6.57
CA THR A 19 -39.69 -13.82 -5.43
C THR A 19 -38.97 -15.09 -5.91
N CYS A 20 -37.70 -15.26 -5.51
CA CYS A 20 -36.99 -16.54 -5.62
C CYS A 20 -37.34 -17.45 -4.42
N PRO A 21 -37.60 -18.75 -4.64
CA PRO A 21 -38.09 -19.65 -3.60
C PRO A 21 -36.98 -20.09 -2.63
N LEU A 22 -37.33 -20.06 -1.34
CA LEU A 22 -36.57 -20.57 -0.21
C LEU A 22 -36.36 -22.09 -0.30
N LEU A 23 -35.10 -22.53 -0.36
CA LEU A 23 -34.71 -23.93 -0.14
C LEU A 23 -34.88 -24.29 1.35
N ARG A 24 -35.79 -25.24 1.63
CA ARG A 24 -35.95 -25.86 2.95
C ARG A 24 -34.86 -26.91 3.20
N PRO A 25 -34.39 -27.10 4.45
CA PRO A 25 -33.42 -28.13 4.80
C PRO A 25 -34.04 -29.54 4.76
N ALA A 26 -33.36 -30.46 4.08
CA ALA A 26 -33.73 -31.87 4.04
C ALA A 26 -33.48 -32.54 5.40
N SER A 27 -34.49 -33.24 5.88
CA SER A 27 -34.51 -34.01 7.12
C SER A 27 -33.79 -35.35 6.88
N LEU A 28 -32.64 -35.57 7.52
CA LEU A 28 -32.00 -36.89 7.56
C LEU A 28 -32.60 -37.71 8.71
N ARG A 29 -33.40 -38.71 8.34
CA ARG A 29 -33.88 -39.78 9.22
C ARG A 29 -32.71 -40.61 9.73
N ALA A 30 -32.65 -40.79 11.04
CA ALA A 30 -31.75 -41.75 11.69
C ALA A 30 -32.18 -43.19 11.35
N VAL A 31 -31.29 -43.95 10.71
CA VAL A 31 -31.40 -45.41 10.60
C VAL A 31 -30.53 -46.02 11.70
N ARG A 32 -31.18 -46.68 12.68
CA ARG A 32 -30.54 -47.53 13.68
C ARG A 32 -30.44 -48.95 13.11
N GLY A 33 -29.22 -49.48 13.01
CA GLY A 33 -28.93 -50.88 12.73
C GLY A 33 -27.47 -51.19 13.11
N PRO A 34 -27.18 -52.33 13.78
CA PRO A 34 -25.86 -52.61 14.31
C PRO A 34 -24.96 -53.18 13.21
N LEU A 35 -23.84 -52.51 12.93
CA LEU A 35 -22.78 -53.05 12.08
C LEU A 35 -21.51 -53.22 12.92
N HIS A 36 -21.07 -54.48 12.97
CA HIS A 36 -19.85 -54.96 13.62
C HIS A 36 -18.62 -54.15 13.16
N LEU A 37 -17.95 -53.50 14.11
CA LEU A 37 -16.65 -52.85 13.92
C LEU A 37 -15.55 -53.91 13.85
N ALA A 38 -15.15 -54.26 12.62
CA ALA A 38 -13.83 -54.84 12.38
C ALA A 38 -12.77 -53.76 12.64
N ARG A 39 -11.89 -54.02 13.63
CA ARG A 39 -10.79 -53.13 14.04
C ARG A 39 -9.80 -52.96 12.90
N SER A 40 -9.89 -51.83 12.19
CA SER A 40 -8.86 -51.35 11.27
C SER A 40 -7.92 -50.39 12.01
N PRO A 41 -6.58 -50.49 11.90
CA PRO A 41 -5.63 -49.64 12.63
C PRO A 41 -5.68 -48.15 12.24
N GLY A 42 -6.44 -47.78 11.21
CA GLY A 42 -6.49 -46.41 10.67
C GLY A 42 -7.30 -45.39 11.49
N LEU A 43 -8.18 -45.82 12.42
CA LEU A 43 -9.03 -44.88 13.16
C LEU A 43 -8.39 -44.31 14.43
N ALA A 44 -7.34 -44.96 14.96
CA ALA A 44 -6.55 -44.40 16.06
C ALA A 44 -5.66 -43.24 15.59
N ALA A 45 -5.15 -43.31 14.35
CA ALA A 45 -4.33 -42.24 13.75
C ALA A 45 -5.15 -40.97 13.45
N VAL A 46 -6.41 -41.11 13.03
CA VAL A 46 -7.31 -39.96 12.77
C VAL A 46 -7.75 -39.30 14.07
N ARG A 47 -7.93 -40.05 15.16
CA ARG A 47 -8.25 -39.48 16.48
C ARG A 47 -7.05 -38.77 17.11
N LEU A 48 -5.83 -39.26 16.93
CA LEU A 48 -4.61 -38.56 17.34
C LEU A 48 -4.35 -37.30 16.50
N GLN A 49 -4.74 -37.26 15.22
CA GLN A 49 -4.69 -36.05 14.40
C GLN A 49 -5.77 -35.02 14.77
N LEU A 50 -6.95 -35.45 15.21
CA LEU A 50 -8.02 -34.55 15.66
C LEU A 50 -7.80 -34.03 17.09
N GLU A 51 -7.25 -34.85 18.00
CA GLU A 51 -6.84 -34.40 19.34
C GLU A 51 -5.54 -33.56 19.28
N ALA A 52 -4.66 -33.80 18.30
CA ALA A 52 -3.59 -32.86 17.96
C ALA A 52 -4.13 -31.56 17.34
N ALA A 53 -5.23 -31.60 16.56
CA ALA A 53 -5.88 -30.40 16.05
C ALA A 53 -6.59 -29.59 17.15
N ASP A 54 -7.16 -30.24 18.16
CA ASP A 54 -7.77 -29.58 19.33
C ASP A 54 -6.73 -29.13 20.39
N GLY A 55 -5.60 -29.83 20.51
CA GLY A 55 -4.43 -29.38 21.27
C GLY A 55 -3.68 -28.21 20.60
N LEU A 56 -3.66 -28.17 19.26
CA LEU A 56 -3.08 -27.06 18.48
C LEU A 56 -4.01 -25.85 18.41
N ARG A 57 -5.32 -26.03 18.66
CA ARG A 57 -6.29 -24.94 18.89
C ARG A 57 -6.09 -24.19 20.21
N ARG A 58 -5.25 -24.67 21.13
CA ARG A 58 -4.88 -23.95 22.38
C ARG A 58 -3.44 -23.43 22.43
N ARG A 59 -2.66 -23.55 21.36
CA ARG A 59 -1.30 -22.95 21.25
C ARG A 59 -0.97 -22.39 19.85
N ARG A 60 -1.97 -21.82 19.19
CA ARG A 60 -1.77 -20.82 18.14
C ARG A 60 -2.67 -19.64 18.40
N SER A 61 -2.28 -18.87 19.40
CA SER A 61 -2.50 -17.42 19.37
C SER A 61 -1.62 -16.85 18.25
N TYR A 62 -1.97 -17.11 16.99
CA TYR A 62 -1.84 -16.06 15.99
C TYR A 62 -3.09 -15.23 16.21
N CYS A 63 -3.05 -14.47 17.30
CA CYS A 63 -4.06 -13.48 17.60
C CYS A 63 -4.19 -12.61 16.34
N SER A 64 -5.38 -12.61 15.75
CA SER A 64 -5.92 -11.46 15.02
C SER A 64 -6.15 -10.26 15.96
N ALA A 65 -5.44 -10.20 17.10
CA ALA A 65 -5.50 -9.22 18.16
C ALA A 65 -4.14 -8.53 18.39
N ALA A 66 -3.21 -8.64 17.42
CA ALA A 66 -2.06 -7.76 17.31
C ALA A 66 -2.33 -6.65 16.28
N LEU A 67 -3.50 -6.00 16.37
CA LEU A 67 -3.63 -4.62 15.88
C LEU A 67 -2.79 -3.77 16.83
N HIS A 68 -1.48 -3.76 16.63
CA HIS A 68 -0.64 -2.75 17.27
C HIS A 68 -1.08 -1.42 16.66
N ALA A 69 -1.73 -0.58 17.47
CA ALA A 69 -1.70 0.84 17.19
C ALA A 69 -0.22 1.19 17.01
N LEU A 70 0.11 1.79 15.86
CA LEU A 70 1.48 2.24 15.61
C LEU A 70 1.87 3.17 16.77
N ASP A 71 3.05 2.93 17.35
CA ASP A 71 3.54 3.74 18.46
C ASP A 71 4.09 5.05 17.91
N TRP A 72 3.25 6.08 17.95
CA TRP A 72 3.58 7.40 17.39
C TRP A 72 4.37 8.22 18.40
N GLN A 73 5.54 8.66 17.98
CA GLN A 73 6.41 9.54 18.72
C GLN A 73 6.28 10.95 18.15
N PRO A 74 6.16 12.00 18.98
CA PRO A 74 6.20 13.36 18.49
C PRO A 74 7.55 13.63 17.83
N LEU A 75 7.54 14.27 16.66
CA LEU A 75 8.76 14.77 16.02
C LEU A 75 9.16 16.11 16.63
N ASP A 76 8.19 17.00 16.78
CA ASP A 76 8.32 18.33 17.36
C ASP A 76 6.99 18.77 17.99
N SER A 77 6.95 20.00 18.53
CA SER A 77 5.72 20.63 19.02
C SER A 77 4.79 21.12 17.89
N GLY A 78 5.20 20.99 16.63
CA GLY A 78 4.52 21.49 15.43
C GLY A 78 3.47 20.54 14.85
N GLY A 79 3.03 19.54 15.60
CA GLY A 79 1.97 18.62 15.17
C GLY A 79 2.44 17.55 14.17
N ALA A 80 3.74 17.29 14.09
CA ALA A 80 4.28 16.13 13.37
C ALA A 80 4.63 14.99 14.34
N SER A 81 4.35 13.77 13.93
CA SER A 81 4.70 12.55 14.65
C SER A 81 5.23 11.50 13.68
N TRP A 82 5.98 10.53 14.19
CA TRP A 82 6.52 9.45 13.39
C TRP A 82 6.50 8.14 14.18
N THR A 83 6.58 7.04 13.46
CA THR A 83 6.58 5.69 14.03
C THR A 83 7.45 4.77 13.17
N ARG A 84 7.75 3.58 13.69
CA ARG A 84 8.39 2.50 12.93
C ARG A 84 7.36 1.42 12.68
N VAL A 85 7.02 1.22 11.41
CA VAL A 85 6.18 0.10 10.99
C VAL A 85 7.04 -1.16 11.00
N PRO A 86 6.73 -2.16 11.85
CA PRO A 86 7.58 -3.33 12.02
C PRO A 86 7.60 -4.18 10.75
N LYS A 87 8.75 -4.79 10.45
CA LYS A 87 8.88 -5.79 9.39
C LYS A 87 8.67 -7.18 9.97
N LEU A 88 7.44 -7.70 9.93
CA LEU A 88 7.06 -8.97 10.56
C LEU A 88 7.74 -10.21 9.94
N TRP A 89 8.40 -10.03 8.80
CA TRP A 89 9.15 -11.07 8.08
C TRP A 89 10.65 -11.07 8.41
N GLN A 90 11.15 -10.09 9.15
CA GLN A 90 12.57 -9.96 9.52
C GLN A 90 12.79 -10.26 11.01
N LYS A 91 14.04 -10.58 11.40
CA LYS A 91 14.42 -10.71 12.82
C LYS A 91 14.25 -9.35 13.52
N MET A 92 13.82 -9.41 14.79
CA MET A 92 13.41 -8.25 15.60
C MET A 92 14.37 -7.06 15.53
N GLY A 93 13.85 -5.85 15.30
CA GLY A 93 14.57 -4.57 15.46
C GLY A 93 14.48 -3.60 14.29
N GLU A 94 14.14 -4.06 13.08
CA GLU A 94 13.99 -3.20 11.90
C GLU A 94 12.53 -2.84 11.62
N GLY A 95 12.31 -1.58 11.23
CA GLY A 95 11.00 -1.07 10.87
C GLY A 95 11.13 0.17 10.00
N ALA A 96 10.25 0.24 8.99
CA ALA A 96 10.21 1.35 8.05
C ALA A 96 9.63 2.58 8.75
N VAL A 97 10.19 3.75 8.46
CA VAL A 97 9.74 5.00 9.08
C VAL A 97 8.48 5.47 8.38
N LEU A 98 7.46 5.79 9.18
CA LEU A 98 6.25 6.46 8.73
C LEU A 98 6.07 7.73 9.58
N LEU A 99 5.98 8.87 8.91
CA LEU A 99 5.72 10.19 9.48
C LEU A 99 4.29 10.60 9.13
N ARG A 100 3.64 11.31 10.06
CA ARG A 100 2.36 11.99 9.87
C ARG A 100 2.51 13.43 10.33
N ALA A 101 1.95 14.37 9.57
CA ALA A 101 1.93 15.76 9.94
C ALA A 101 0.59 16.41 9.57
N HIS A 102 0.14 17.28 10.46
CA HIS A 102 -1.07 18.08 10.30
C HIS A 102 -0.69 19.52 9.94
N GLY A 103 -1.54 20.22 9.18
CA GLY A 103 -1.36 21.65 8.91
C GLY A 103 -0.19 22.01 7.98
N ILE A 104 0.46 21.03 7.34
CA ILE A 104 1.50 21.28 6.34
C ILE A 104 0.91 21.94 5.11
N VAL A 105 -0.22 21.44 4.62
CA VAL A 105 -0.97 22.03 3.52
C VAL A 105 -2.01 23.00 4.08
N PRO A 106 -1.92 24.32 3.80
CA PRO A 106 -2.96 25.26 4.21
C PRO A 106 -4.34 24.85 3.67
N PRO A 107 -5.43 25.04 4.44
CA PRO A 107 -6.78 24.71 3.99
C PRO A 107 -7.16 25.34 2.65
N GLU A 108 -6.79 26.60 2.43
CA GLU A 108 -7.03 27.34 1.18
C GLU A 108 -6.29 26.75 -0.02
N VAL A 109 -5.05 26.28 0.18
CA VAL A 109 -4.25 25.60 -0.85
C VAL A 109 -4.91 24.26 -1.19
N ARG A 110 -5.29 23.48 -0.16
CA ARG A 110 -5.99 22.20 -0.36
C ARG A 110 -7.27 22.37 -1.16
N GLU A 111 -8.13 23.32 -0.77
CA GLU A 111 -9.40 23.57 -1.45
C GLU A 111 -9.19 24.02 -2.90
N ALA A 112 -8.19 24.88 -3.15
CA ALA A 112 -7.85 25.29 -4.51
C ALA A 112 -7.36 24.11 -5.37
N VAL A 113 -6.52 23.23 -4.80
CA VAL A 113 -6.09 21.99 -5.48
C VAL A 113 -7.28 21.09 -5.74
N TRP A 114 -8.15 20.87 -4.75
CA TRP A 114 -9.34 20.04 -4.90
C TRP A 114 -10.27 20.55 -6.00
N ALA A 115 -10.49 21.86 -6.07
CA ALA A 115 -11.27 22.50 -7.13
C ALA A 115 -10.61 22.41 -8.53
N LEU A 116 -9.29 22.23 -8.59
CA LEU A 116 -8.55 22.06 -9.84
C LEU A 116 -8.65 20.63 -10.39
N ILE A 117 -8.68 19.61 -9.51
CA ILE A 117 -8.63 18.17 -9.90
C ILE A 117 -9.63 17.78 -11.00
N PRO A 118 -10.92 18.16 -10.96
CA PRO A 118 -11.87 17.78 -12.00
C PRO A 118 -11.55 18.34 -13.39
N ARG A 119 -10.67 19.35 -13.47
CA ARG A 119 -10.25 20.00 -14.72
C ARG A 119 -8.95 19.42 -15.27
N LEU A 120 -8.30 18.52 -14.54
CA LEU A 120 -7.05 17.88 -14.94
C LEU A 120 -7.32 16.74 -15.92
N SER A 121 -6.38 16.54 -16.84
CA SER A 121 -6.37 15.38 -17.74
C SER A 121 -5.44 14.32 -17.16
N PHE A 122 -5.96 13.11 -16.96
CA PHE A 122 -5.23 12.00 -16.36
C PHE A 122 -4.77 11.00 -17.42
N ASP A 123 -3.51 10.58 -17.28
CA ASP A 123 -2.92 9.49 -18.04
C ASP A 123 -3.52 8.14 -17.63
N ARG A 124 -3.53 7.18 -18.55
CA ARG A 124 -4.05 5.82 -18.38
C ARG A 124 -3.03 4.76 -18.78
N ASP A 125 -1.76 5.13 -18.87
CA ASP A 125 -0.62 4.23 -19.07
C ASP A 125 -0.63 3.08 -18.07
N ALA A 126 0.05 2.00 -18.43
CA ALA A 126 0.18 0.82 -17.56
C ALA A 126 1.06 1.16 -16.35
N ASP A 127 0.51 0.96 -15.14
CA ASP A 127 1.23 1.17 -13.89
C ASP A 127 2.32 0.09 -13.71
N SER A 128 3.51 0.48 -13.28
CA SER A 128 4.64 -0.44 -13.09
C SER A 128 4.43 -1.49 -11.99
N VAL A 129 3.47 -1.28 -11.08
CA VAL A 129 3.20 -2.19 -9.97
C VAL A 129 2.31 -3.36 -10.40
N ASP A 130 1.28 -3.10 -11.21
CA ASP A 130 0.23 -4.08 -11.52
C ASP A 130 -0.20 -4.14 -12.99
N GLY A 131 0.32 -3.24 -13.84
CA GLY A 131 -0.05 -3.12 -15.25
C GLY A 131 -1.43 -2.54 -15.49
N ALA A 132 -2.19 -2.19 -14.45
CA ALA A 132 -3.49 -1.54 -14.60
C ALA A 132 -3.32 -0.05 -14.94
N PRO A 133 -4.30 0.60 -15.59
CA PRO A 133 -4.23 2.03 -15.89
C PRO A 133 -3.97 2.86 -14.63
N THR A 134 -3.05 3.83 -14.73
CA THR A 134 -2.60 4.65 -13.59
C THR A 134 -3.64 5.64 -13.09
N PHE A 135 -4.34 6.33 -14.00
CA PHE A 135 -5.15 7.51 -13.69
C PHE A 135 -4.34 8.56 -12.91
N GLU A 136 -3.17 8.90 -13.47
CA GLU A 136 -2.22 9.83 -12.85
C GLU A 136 -1.91 11.05 -13.72
N LEU A 137 -1.50 12.14 -13.09
CA LEU A 137 -0.94 13.32 -13.76
C LEU A 137 0.36 13.68 -13.06
N ARG A 138 1.48 13.69 -13.79
CA ARG A 138 2.76 14.20 -13.27
C ARG A 138 2.78 15.73 -13.31
N TRP A 139 3.18 16.33 -12.19
CA TRP A 139 3.28 17.78 -12.02
C TRP A 139 4.66 18.25 -11.55
N ALA A 140 5.57 17.31 -11.24
CA ALA A 140 7.00 17.56 -11.18
C ALA A 140 7.79 16.36 -11.74
N ARG A 141 8.89 16.63 -12.44
CA ARG A 141 9.81 15.63 -12.99
C ARG A 141 11.25 16.13 -12.91
N GLU A 142 12.17 15.23 -12.54
CA GLU A 142 13.59 15.56 -12.41
C GLU A 142 13.86 16.85 -11.61
N GLY A 143 13.10 17.04 -10.52
CA GLY A 143 13.21 18.19 -9.63
C GLY A 143 12.68 19.51 -10.21
N ARG A 144 11.92 19.47 -11.30
CA ARG A 144 11.28 20.65 -11.91
C ARG A 144 9.77 20.48 -11.95
N PHE A 145 9.04 21.53 -11.60
CA PHE A 145 7.58 21.55 -11.79
C PHE A 145 7.24 21.56 -13.29
N THR A 146 6.30 20.71 -13.68
CA THR A 146 5.87 20.54 -15.08
C THR A 146 4.43 20.97 -15.32
N HIS A 147 3.67 21.29 -14.27
CA HIS A 147 2.30 21.76 -14.37
C HIS A 147 2.10 23.06 -13.57
N ASP A 148 2.03 24.18 -14.28
CA ASP A 148 2.01 25.53 -13.71
C ASP A 148 0.91 25.73 -12.66
N GLY A 149 -0.32 25.24 -12.91
CA GLY A 149 -1.44 25.43 -11.97
C GLY A 149 -1.26 24.73 -10.62
N LEU A 150 -0.63 23.55 -10.60
CA LEU A 150 -0.33 22.81 -9.37
C LEU A 150 0.93 23.41 -8.72
N ALA A 151 1.93 23.79 -9.51
CA ALA A 151 3.14 24.46 -9.03
C ALA A 151 2.80 25.77 -8.30
N ALA A 152 1.95 26.61 -8.89
CA ALA A 152 1.52 27.88 -8.30
C ALA A 152 0.82 27.71 -6.95
N LEU A 153 0.16 26.56 -6.72
CA LEU A 153 -0.53 26.27 -5.46
C LEU A 153 0.38 25.58 -4.43
N LEU A 154 1.29 24.71 -4.88
CA LEU A 154 1.96 23.75 -4.01
C LEU A 154 3.46 24.03 -3.81
N ALA A 155 4.13 24.77 -4.70
CA ALA A 155 5.58 24.93 -4.66
C ALA A 155 6.06 25.47 -3.30
N GLU A 156 5.47 26.56 -2.81
CA GLU A 156 5.78 27.13 -1.49
C GLU A 156 5.51 26.13 -0.35
N THR A 157 4.38 25.41 -0.40
CA THR A 157 4.06 24.39 0.61
C THR A 157 5.10 23.27 0.64
N VAL A 158 5.57 22.85 -0.53
CA VAL A 158 6.60 21.81 -0.64
C VAL A 158 7.96 22.31 -0.18
N GLU A 159 8.39 23.48 -0.68
CA GLU A 159 9.73 24.01 -0.47
C GLU A 159 9.94 24.56 0.94
N GLU A 160 8.95 25.27 1.48
CA GLU A 160 9.10 26.01 2.74
C GLU A 160 8.50 25.28 3.95
N ARG A 161 7.67 24.25 3.74
CA ARG A 161 7.03 23.52 4.85
C ARG A 161 7.37 22.03 4.85
N LEU A 162 7.09 21.33 3.75
CA LEU A 162 7.32 19.89 3.69
C LEU A 162 8.81 19.55 3.72
N LEU A 163 9.63 20.11 2.82
CA LEU A 163 11.06 19.79 2.73
C LEU A 163 11.80 20.02 4.06
N PRO A 164 11.62 21.17 4.76
CA PRO A 164 12.22 21.39 6.08
C PRO A 164 11.75 20.40 7.13
N LEU A 165 10.50 19.91 7.06
CA LEU A 165 10.00 18.86 7.94
C LEU A 165 10.68 17.52 7.66
N LEU A 166 10.74 17.11 6.40
CA LEU A 166 11.32 15.82 6.02
C LEU A 166 12.82 15.78 6.37
N ARG A 167 13.56 16.86 6.10
CA ARG A 167 15.01 16.98 6.37
C ARG A 167 15.38 16.84 7.85
N ARG A 168 14.49 17.24 8.77
CA ARG A 168 14.72 17.09 10.22
C ARG A 168 14.14 15.81 10.81
N SER A 169 13.44 15.01 10.00
CA SER A 169 12.80 13.77 10.43
C SER A 169 13.72 12.55 10.30
N PRO A 170 13.40 11.42 10.94
CA PRO A 170 14.13 10.16 10.73
C PRO A 170 14.08 9.58 9.32
N LEU A 171 13.35 10.21 8.39
CA LEU A 171 13.30 9.83 6.97
C LEU A 171 14.54 10.30 6.18
N CYS A 172 15.31 11.24 6.74
CA CYS A 172 16.43 11.86 6.07
C CYS A 172 17.72 11.60 6.84
N ASP A 173 18.68 10.92 6.20
CA ASP A 173 20.01 10.70 6.78
C ASP A 173 20.81 12.01 6.87
N GLN A 174 21.75 12.06 7.83
CA GLN A 174 22.72 13.15 7.90
C GLN A 174 23.57 13.20 6.62
N GLY A 175 23.55 14.33 5.92
CA GLY A 175 24.28 14.53 4.67
C GLY A 175 23.44 14.36 3.39
N SER A 176 22.17 13.96 3.50
CA SER A 176 21.23 14.03 2.38
C SER A 176 20.80 15.49 2.16
N GLU A 177 20.86 15.95 0.91
CA GLU A 177 20.27 17.24 0.51
C GLU A 177 18.75 17.17 0.57
N LEU A 178 18.19 15.99 0.31
CA LEU A 178 16.77 15.68 0.12
C LEU A 178 16.06 16.70 -0.78
N VAL A 179 15.81 16.31 -2.02
CA VAL A 179 15.19 17.17 -3.03
C VAL A 179 13.92 16.53 -3.56
N LEU A 180 12.91 17.35 -3.87
CA LEU A 180 11.77 16.88 -4.66
C LEU A 180 12.30 16.39 -6.00
N CYS A 181 11.90 15.18 -6.41
CA CYS A 181 12.33 14.61 -7.68
C CYS A 181 11.18 14.41 -8.66
N GLU A 182 10.14 13.72 -8.22
CA GLU A 182 8.94 13.48 -9.02
C GLU A 182 7.72 13.84 -8.17
N ALA A 183 6.66 14.32 -8.81
CA ALA A 183 5.38 14.50 -8.14
C ALA A 183 4.24 14.19 -9.09
N LEU A 184 3.22 13.51 -8.57
CA LEU A 184 2.05 13.10 -9.34
C LEU A 184 0.77 13.24 -8.53
N VAL A 185 -0.33 13.49 -9.23
CA VAL A 185 -1.70 13.36 -8.74
C VAL A 185 -2.14 11.94 -9.06
N ARG A 186 -2.76 11.23 -8.12
CA ARG A 186 -3.38 9.93 -8.40
C ARG A 186 -4.83 9.91 -7.95
N TYR A 187 -5.70 9.45 -8.84
CA TYR A 187 -7.14 9.51 -8.70
C TYR A 187 -7.78 8.11 -8.63
N TYR A 188 -8.66 7.92 -7.65
CA TYR A 188 -9.38 6.67 -7.40
C TYR A 188 -10.89 6.92 -7.44
N GLU A 189 -11.61 6.17 -8.27
CA GLU A 189 -13.05 6.29 -8.48
C GLU A 189 -13.63 4.96 -8.97
N ASP A 190 -14.93 4.76 -8.76
CA ASP A 190 -15.66 3.64 -9.35
C ASP A 190 -15.60 3.65 -10.90
N GLY A 191 -15.51 2.47 -11.50
CA GLY A 191 -15.27 2.33 -12.95
C GLY A 191 -13.87 2.76 -13.41
N ARG A 192 -13.00 3.22 -12.52
CA ARG A 192 -11.57 3.52 -12.76
C ARG A 192 -10.69 2.62 -11.87
N ARG A 193 -9.55 3.17 -11.41
CA ARG A 193 -8.65 2.52 -10.45
C ARG A 193 -9.23 2.67 -9.04
N ARG A 194 -9.27 1.57 -8.29
CA ARG A 194 -9.66 1.55 -6.85
C ARG A 194 -8.60 0.95 -5.95
N VAL A 195 -7.66 0.22 -6.54
CA VAL A 195 -6.63 -0.50 -5.82
C VAL A 195 -5.28 -0.11 -6.39
N HIS A 196 -4.34 0.18 -5.49
CA HIS A 196 -2.93 0.13 -5.76
C HIS A 196 -2.33 -0.93 -4.81
N PRO A 197 -1.91 -2.10 -5.33
CA PRO A 197 -1.46 -3.21 -4.50
C PRO A 197 -0.28 -2.87 -3.59
N ALA A 198 -0.04 -3.71 -2.59
CA ALA A 198 1.06 -3.55 -1.67
C ALA A 198 2.41 -3.58 -2.41
N HIS A 199 3.19 -2.50 -2.31
CA HIS A 199 4.46 -2.31 -3.02
C HIS A 199 5.43 -1.44 -2.20
N PHE A 200 6.60 -1.19 -2.76
CA PHE A 200 7.65 -0.32 -2.26
C PHE A 200 7.96 0.71 -3.35
N ASP A 201 8.25 1.95 -2.96
CA ASP A 201 8.64 2.98 -3.91
C ASP A 201 10.12 2.84 -4.27
N ALA A 202 10.39 2.15 -5.37
CA ALA A 202 11.75 1.83 -5.79
C ALA A 202 12.57 3.06 -6.27
N ASP A 203 11.91 4.19 -6.51
CA ASP A 203 12.51 5.38 -7.11
C ASP A 203 12.52 6.59 -6.18
N ALA A 204 12.11 6.41 -4.93
CA ALA A 204 12.08 7.44 -3.91
C ALA A 204 12.90 7.01 -2.70
N LEU A 205 13.73 7.89 -2.16
CA LEU A 205 14.27 7.73 -0.81
C LEU A 205 13.16 7.95 0.23
N VAL A 206 12.38 9.01 0.02
CA VAL A 206 11.20 9.36 0.82
C VAL A 206 10.04 9.60 -0.12
N THR A 207 8.87 9.06 0.23
CA THR A 207 7.60 9.39 -0.43
C THR A 207 6.74 10.17 0.54
N ALA A 208 6.19 11.31 0.11
CA ALA A 208 5.14 12.02 0.82
C ALA A 208 3.82 11.90 0.06
N VAL A 209 2.72 11.74 0.79
CA VAL A 209 1.36 11.66 0.27
C VAL A 209 0.51 12.73 0.94
N PHE A 210 -0.03 13.66 0.15
CA PHE A 210 -0.97 14.68 0.62
C PHE A 210 -2.39 14.21 0.34
N GLU A 211 -3.20 14.15 1.39
CA GLU A 211 -4.62 13.86 1.25
C GLU A 211 -5.36 15.16 0.90
N VAL A 212 -5.92 15.21 -0.31
CA VAL A 212 -6.68 16.38 -0.79
C VAL A 212 -8.19 16.12 -0.80
N SER A 213 -8.60 14.85 -0.71
CA SER A 213 -10.01 14.49 -0.67
C SER A 213 -10.62 14.82 0.69
N PRO A 214 -11.91 15.21 0.74
CA PRO A 214 -12.66 15.22 1.99
C PRO A 214 -12.71 13.81 2.60
N PRO A 215 -12.55 13.66 3.93
CA PRO A 215 -12.49 12.35 4.59
C PRO A 215 -13.79 11.56 4.49
N ASP A 216 -14.93 12.22 4.33
CA ASP A 216 -16.24 11.58 4.18
C ASP A 216 -16.61 11.32 2.70
N GLY A 217 -15.69 11.62 1.78
CA GLY A 217 -15.89 11.46 0.34
C GLY A 217 -15.57 10.06 -0.20
N PHE A 218 -14.98 9.19 0.62
CA PHE A 218 -14.57 7.83 0.24
C PHE A 218 -14.46 6.90 1.45
N GLU A 219 -14.53 5.60 1.19
CA GLU A 219 -14.23 4.55 2.18
C GLU A 219 -12.94 3.81 1.81
N GLY A 220 -12.14 3.47 2.81
CA GLY A 220 -10.81 2.86 2.63
C GLY A 220 -9.68 3.90 2.58
N GLY A 221 -8.71 3.74 1.68
CA GLY A 221 -7.59 4.65 1.49
C GLY A 221 -6.22 3.98 1.64
N PHE A 222 -5.27 4.74 2.18
CA PHE A 222 -3.89 4.29 2.36
C PHE A 222 -3.79 3.23 3.47
N TYR A 223 -2.96 2.21 3.25
CA TYR A 223 -2.61 1.22 4.25
C TYR A 223 -1.12 0.90 4.21
N VAL A 224 -0.58 0.49 5.36
CA VAL A 224 0.74 -0.14 5.45
C VAL A 224 0.59 -1.65 5.59
N GLN A 225 1.59 -2.41 5.15
CA GLN A 225 1.57 -3.88 5.22
C GLN A 225 2.85 -4.43 5.88
N PRO A 226 2.90 -4.52 7.23
CA PRO A 226 4.03 -5.06 7.99
C PRO A 226 4.52 -6.46 7.60
N GLY A 227 3.65 -7.29 7.02
CA GLY A 227 3.93 -8.68 6.68
C GLY A 227 3.66 -9.01 5.22
N ALA A 228 4.06 -10.22 4.81
CA ALA A 228 3.86 -10.70 3.44
C ALA A 228 2.38 -10.92 3.08
N HIS A 229 1.53 -11.21 4.08
CA HIS A 229 0.14 -11.58 3.87
C HIS A 229 -0.80 -10.37 4.03
N VAL A 230 -1.84 -10.30 3.20
CA VAL A 230 -2.86 -9.23 3.23
C VAL A 230 -3.49 -9.00 4.61
N SER A 231 -3.56 -10.04 5.45
CA SER A 231 -4.10 -9.92 6.81
C SER A 231 -3.25 -9.06 7.76
N SER A 232 -2.01 -8.70 7.39
CA SER A 232 -1.22 -7.76 8.17
C SER A 232 -1.54 -6.30 7.86
N ARG A 233 -2.34 -5.99 6.84
CA ARG A 233 -2.63 -4.61 6.45
C ARG A 233 -3.18 -3.80 7.63
N LEU A 234 -2.61 -2.62 7.83
CA LEU A 234 -3.04 -1.64 8.83
C LEU A 234 -3.50 -0.38 8.08
N PRO A 235 -4.79 -0.01 8.13
CA PRO A 235 -5.26 1.22 7.50
C PRO A 235 -4.67 2.44 8.23
N VAL A 236 -4.27 3.45 7.46
CA VAL A 236 -3.84 4.75 7.98
C VAL A 236 -4.84 5.79 7.49
N ARG A 237 -5.77 6.17 8.36
CA ARG A 237 -6.78 7.19 8.04
C ARG A 237 -6.10 8.56 7.98
N LEU A 238 -6.27 9.23 6.85
CA LEU A 238 -5.80 10.58 6.60
C LEU A 238 -7.00 11.54 6.61
N GLU A 239 -6.86 12.63 7.34
CA GLU A 239 -7.81 13.74 7.25
C GLU A 239 -7.43 14.67 6.10
N ALA A 240 -8.38 15.48 5.64
CA ALA A 240 -8.14 16.43 4.56
C ALA A 240 -7.02 17.42 4.92
N GLY A 241 -5.99 17.49 4.07
CA GLY A 241 -4.82 18.36 4.25
C GLY A 241 -3.70 17.76 5.10
N GLU A 242 -3.88 16.53 5.59
CA GLU A 242 -2.80 15.80 6.23
C GLU A 242 -1.78 15.30 5.22
N VAL A 243 -0.57 15.17 5.73
CA VAL A 243 0.56 14.58 5.04
C VAL A 243 0.98 13.34 5.80
N ILE A 244 1.17 12.24 5.07
CA ILE A 244 2.07 11.18 5.52
C ILE A 244 3.33 11.19 4.68
N ALA A 245 4.44 10.77 5.26
CA ALA A 245 5.66 10.51 4.52
C ALA A 245 6.31 9.23 5.02
N HIS A 246 6.95 8.48 4.14
CA HIS A 246 7.58 7.21 4.51
C HIS A 246 8.88 6.96 3.79
N SER A 247 9.71 6.12 4.40
CA SER A 247 10.95 5.66 3.81
C SER A 247 10.68 4.68 2.66
N PHE A 248 11.65 4.55 1.77
CA PHE A 248 11.59 3.67 0.58
C PHE A 248 11.27 2.20 0.91
N ASP A 249 11.54 1.77 2.14
CA ASP A 249 11.42 0.40 2.62
C ASP A 249 10.08 0.13 3.34
N LEU A 250 9.11 1.05 3.24
CA LEU A 250 7.76 0.84 3.74
C LEU A 250 6.89 0.14 2.69
N GLN A 251 6.46 -1.08 2.99
CA GLN A 251 5.41 -1.72 2.21
C GLN A 251 4.06 -1.06 2.47
N HIS A 252 3.43 -0.58 1.41
CA HIS A 252 2.17 0.15 1.52
C HIS A 252 1.32 -0.01 0.25
N GLY A 253 0.07 0.43 0.31
CA GLY A 253 -0.80 0.48 -0.86
C GLY A 253 -2.04 1.32 -0.60
N VAL A 254 -2.95 1.29 -1.57
CA VAL A 254 -4.23 2.01 -1.49
C VAL A 254 -5.36 1.07 -1.88
N GLU A 255 -6.45 1.10 -1.11
CA GLU A 255 -7.67 0.37 -1.44
C GLU A 255 -8.89 1.24 -1.10
N VAL A 256 -9.59 1.70 -2.13
CA VAL A 256 -10.81 2.53 -2.00
C VAL A 256 -12.01 1.65 -2.31
N SER A 257 -12.86 1.42 -1.32
CA SER A 257 -14.02 0.52 -1.47
C SER A 257 -15.25 1.23 -2.01
N SER A 258 -15.38 2.54 -1.75
CA SER A 258 -16.45 3.39 -2.29
C SER A 258 -16.02 4.86 -2.34
N GLY A 259 -16.76 5.66 -3.12
CA GLY A 259 -16.54 7.09 -3.27
C GLY A 259 -15.32 7.45 -4.13
N THR A 260 -14.80 8.65 -3.92
CA THR A 260 -13.74 9.24 -4.74
C THR A 260 -12.61 9.73 -3.87
N ARG A 261 -11.40 9.24 -4.13
CA ARG A 261 -10.18 9.66 -3.44
C ARG A 261 -9.16 10.17 -4.43
N CYS A 262 -8.56 11.30 -4.13
CA CYS A 262 -7.39 11.82 -4.81
C CYS A 262 -6.29 12.12 -3.80
N SER A 263 -5.05 11.77 -4.15
CA SER A 263 -3.88 12.13 -3.35
C SER A 263 -2.78 12.68 -4.24
N LEU A 264 -2.00 13.61 -3.70
CA LEU A 264 -0.74 14.05 -4.33
C LEU A 264 0.39 13.22 -3.76
N ILE A 265 1.18 12.60 -4.62
CA ILE A 265 2.35 11.80 -4.25
C ILE A 265 3.59 12.56 -4.69
N LEU A 266 4.55 12.70 -3.78
CA LEU A 266 5.82 13.39 -4.00
C LEU A 266 6.95 12.43 -3.64
N TRP A 267 7.85 12.20 -4.59
CA TRP A 267 9.03 11.37 -4.42
C TRP A 267 10.26 12.24 -4.29
N PHE A 268 11.02 11.99 -3.22
CA PHE A 268 12.24 12.71 -2.91
C PHE A 268 13.46 11.83 -3.14
N ALA A 269 14.49 12.40 -3.73
CA ALA A 269 15.81 11.79 -3.87
C ALA A 269 16.77 12.40 -2.84
N ASP A 270 17.88 11.72 -2.56
CA ASP A 270 18.87 12.19 -1.58
C ASP A 270 19.70 13.38 -2.07
N SER A 271 19.69 13.66 -3.37
CA SER A 271 20.41 14.77 -4.02
C SER A 271 19.82 15.12 -5.38
N ALA A 272 20.08 16.33 -5.87
CA ALA A 272 19.72 16.74 -7.22
C ALA A 272 20.36 15.84 -8.30
N ALA A 273 21.61 15.39 -8.08
CA ALA A 273 22.30 14.48 -8.98
C ALA A 273 21.60 13.11 -9.05
N ALA A 274 21.24 12.53 -7.91
CA ALA A 274 20.52 11.26 -7.88
C ALA A 274 19.15 11.36 -8.55
N CYS A 275 18.45 12.48 -8.36
CA CYS A 275 17.19 12.72 -9.05
C CYS A 275 17.33 12.78 -10.58
N LYS A 276 18.36 13.50 -11.06
CA LYS A 276 18.62 13.71 -12.49
C LYS A 276 19.09 12.43 -13.18
N ASP A 277 20.04 11.73 -12.57
CA ASP A 277 20.65 10.54 -13.14
C ASP A 277 19.83 9.27 -12.86
N LYS A 278 18.70 9.40 -12.14
CA LYS A 278 17.89 8.31 -11.63
C LYS A 278 18.73 7.29 -10.86
N SER A 279 19.77 7.74 -10.15
CA SER A 279 20.58 6.86 -9.31
C SER A 279 19.90 6.69 -7.94
N ARG A 280 20.19 5.56 -7.28
CA ARG A 280 19.66 5.25 -5.94
C ARG A 280 20.79 4.94 -4.95
N PRO A 281 21.72 5.89 -4.71
CA PRO A 281 22.90 5.65 -3.86
C PRO A 281 22.54 5.30 -2.41
N TRP A 282 21.32 5.65 -1.96
CA TRP A 282 20.81 5.24 -0.65
C TRP A 282 20.66 3.72 -0.52
N TYR A 283 20.42 2.97 -1.60
CA TYR A 283 20.39 1.50 -1.52
C TYR A 283 21.73 0.91 -1.15
N GLU A 284 22.83 1.44 -1.70
CA GLU A 284 24.16 0.93 -1.39
C GLU A 284 24.51 1.21 0.08
N ARG A 285 24.21 2.43 0.56
CA ARG A 285 24.42 2.80 1.98
C ARG A 285 23.57 1.96 2.92
N ALA A 286 22.27 1.83 2.64
CA ALA A 286 21.36 1.07 3.48
C ALA A 286 21.70 -0.43 3.48
N ALA A 287 22.05 -1.02 2.32
CA ALA A 287 22.48 -2.41 2.23
C ALA A 287 23.80 -2.66 2.98
N ALA A 288 24.77 -1.73 2.89
CA ALA A 288 26.01 -1.81 3.67
C ALA A 288 25.75 -1.76 5.19
N ASN A 289 24.67 -1.11 5.61
CA ASN A 289 24.20 -1.07 6.99
C ASN A 289 23.26 -2.23 7.36
N GLY A 290 23.08 -3.22 6.48
CA GLY A 290 22.31 -4.44 6.75
C GLY A 290 20.85 -4.42 6.30
N SER A 291 20.37 -3.35 5.65
CA SER A 291 18.99 -3.29 5.17
C SER A 291 18.72 -4.34 4.08
N VAL A 292 17.83 -5.27 4.40
CA VAL A 292 17.45 -6.37 3.51
C VAL A 292 16.61 -5.86 2.33
N ASP A 293 15.73 -4.87 2.53
CA ASP A 293 14.97 -4.25 1.43
C ASP A 293 15.90 -3.52 0.45
N ALA A 294 16.91 -2.81 0.96
CA ALA A 294 17.90 -2.15 0.12
C ALA A 294 18.71 -3.16 -0.70
N LEU A 295 19.12 -4.28 -0.10
CA LEU A 295 19.79 -5.37 -0.80
C LEU A 295 18.92 -5.95 -1.92
N TYR A 296 17.63 -6.18 -1.65
CA TYR A 296 16.67 -6.63 -2.66
C TYR A 296 16.51 -5.61 -3.80
N ASN A 297 16.35 -4.33 -3.48
CA ASN A 297 16.17 -3.28 -4.49
C ASN A 297 17.45 -3.08 -5.34
N LEU A 298 18.62 -3.16 -4.73
CA LEU A 298 19.91 -3.13 -5.43
C LEU A 298 20.09 -4.35 -6.33
N ALA A 299 19.67 -5.53 -5.88
CA ALA A 299 19.64 -6.72 -6.72
C ALA A 299 18.70 -6.54 -7.91
N LYS A 300 17.53 -5.91 -7.74
CA LYS A 300 16.61 -5.62 -8.84
C LYS A 300 17.19 -4.62 -9.84
N SER A 301 17.84 -3.55 -9.40
CA SER A 301 18.40 -2.54 -10.31
C SER A 301 19.54 -3.10 -11.18
N ARG A 302 20.29 -4.07 -10.67
CA ARG A 302 21.41 -4.72 -11.37
C ARG A 302 20.99 -5.83 -12.35
N ARG A 303 19.69 -6.13 -12.52
CA ARG A 303 19.22 -7.28 -13.32
C ARG A 303 19.74 -7.29 -14.76
N VAL A 304 19.87 -6.11 -15.38
CA VAL A 304 20.30 -5.96 -16.77
C VAL A 304 21.83 -5.88 -16.85
N ASP A 305 22.45 -5.01 -16.06
CA ASP A 305 23.87 -4.69 -16.18
C ASP A 305 24.80 -5.70 -15.48
N ASP A 306 24.34 -6.32 -14.38
CA ASP A 306 25.07 -7.38 -13.65
C ASP A 306 24.10 -8.50 -13.21
N PRO A 307 23.67 -9.38 -14.14
CA PRO A 307 22.73 -10.46 -13.83
C PRO A 307 23.24 -11.43 -12.75
N ARG A 308 24.57 -11.63 -12.65
CA ARG A 308 25.17 -12.53 -11.65
C ARG A 308 25.13 -11.91 -10.26
N GLY A 309 25.51 -10.64 -10.12
CA GLY A 309 25.40 -9.92 -8.87
C GLY A 309 23.95 -9.71 -8.45
N SER A 310 23.05 -9.47 -9.42
CA SER A 310 21.60 -9.44 -9.19
C SER A 310 21.10 -10.76 -8.58
N LEU A 311 21.41 -11.91 -9.19
CA LEU A 311 20.98 -13.20 -8.66
C LEU A 311 21.57 -13.50 -7.27
N ARG A 312 22.83 -13.13 -7.04
CA ARG A 312 23.49 -13.30 -5.74
C ARG A 312 22.78 -12.48 -4.66
N GLY A 313 22.60 -11.18 -4.88
CA GLY A 313 21.92 -10.30 -3.92
C GLY A 313 20.46 -10.70 -3.69
N MET A 314 19.77 -11.20 -4.72
CA MET A 314 18.41 -11.73 -4.59
C MET A 314 18.36 -12.96 -3.66
N ARG A 315 19.32 -13.88 -3.77
CA ARG A 315 19.44 -15.05 -2.88
C ARG A 315 19.74 -14.63 -1.45
N GLU A 316 20.69 -13.72 -1.26
CA GLU A 316 21.04 -13.19 0.06
C GLU A 316 19.83 -12.53 0.74
N ALA A 317 19.07 -11.69 0.02
CA ALA A 317 17.84 -11.09 0.55
C ALA A 317 16.78 -12.14 0.90
N ALA A 318 16.61 -13.16 0.04
CA ALA A 318 15.65 -14.24 0.29
C ALA A 318 16.03 -15.11 1.50
N GLU A 319 17.31 -15.42 1.67
CA GLU A 319 17.87 -16.14 2.83
C GLU A 319 17.72 -15.33 4.13
N ALA A 320 17.81 -13.99 4.04
CA ALA A 320 17.54 -13.07 5.13
C ALA A 320 16.04 -12.91 5.47
N GLY A 321 15.14 -13.54 4.71
CA GLY A 321 13.69 -13.54 4.99
C GLY A 321 12.85 -12.60 4.12
N HIS A 322 13.44 -11.92 3.14
CA HIS A 322 12.72 -10.98 2.28
C HIS A 322 11.72 -11.70 1.38
N PHE A 323 10.43 -11.60 1.72
CA PHE A 323 9.38 -12.41 1.10
C PHE A 323 9.21 -12.16 -0.41
N MET A 324 9.40 -10.93 -0.90
CA MET A 324 9.36 -10.70 -2.36
C MET A 324 10.56 -11.31 -3.08
N ALA A 325 11.74 -11.33 -2.43
CA ALA A 325 12.92 -11.95 -3.04
C ALA A 325 12.71 -13.46 -3.15
N GLN A 326 12.15 -14.08 -2.10
CA GLN A 326 11.77 -15.50 -2.10
C GLN A 326 10.79 -15.81 -3.24
N ASN A 327 9.73 -15.00 -3.39
CA ASN A 327 8.74 -15.18 -4.47
C ASN A 327 9.34 -14.96 -5.87
N ASP A 328 10.18 -13.93 -6.05
CA ASP A 328 10.81 -13.62 -7.34
C ASP A 328 11.76 -14.74 -7.80
N LEU A 329 12.52 -15.34 -6.88
CA LEU A 329 13.40 -16.48 -7.18
C LEU A 329 12.60 -17.70 -7.65
N VAL A 330 11.47 -18.01 -7.02
CA VAL A 330 10.60 -19.12 -7.43
C VAL A 330 10.01 -18.89 -8.83
N ARG A 331 9.59 -17.65 -9.12
CA ARG A 331 9.08 -17.28 -10.45
C ARG A 331 10.15 -17.39 -11.52
N GLY A 332 11.39 -16.95 -11.23
CA GLY A 332 12.53 -17.06 -12.16
C GLY A 332 13.00 -18.51 -12.41
N GLN A 333 12.84 -19.40 -11.44
CA GLN A 333 13.11 -20.84 -11.62
C GLN A 333 12.05 -21.50 -12.50
N SER A 334 10.78 -21.12 -12.34
CA SER A 334 9.67 -21.67 -13.13
C SER A 334 9.76 -21.32 -14.62
N SER A 335 10.23 -20.12 -14.96
CA SER A 335 10.42 -19.69 -16.36
C SER A 335 11.61 -20.35 -17.05
N SER A 336 12.68 -20.66 -16.32
CA SER A 336 13.85 -21.38 -16.85
C SER A 336 13.58 -22.89 -17.02
N SER A 337 12.74 -23.48 -16.16
CA SER A 337 12.30 -24.88 -16.25
C SER A 337 11.36 -25.16 -17.44
N SER A 338 10.54 -24.18 -17.81
CA SER A 338 9.63 -24.27 -18.96
C SER A 338 10.35 -24.03 -20.30
N SER A 339 11.48 -23.33 -20.29
CA SER A 339 12.35 -23.16 -21.46
C SER A 339 13.16 -24.41 -21.80
N SER A 340 13.41 -25.28 -20.81
CA SER A 340 14.21 -26.50 -20.95
C SER A 340 13.40 -27.75 -21.23
N SER A 341 12.07 -27.69 -21.15
CA SER A 341 11.15 -28.80 -21.47
C SER A 341 10.55 -28.73 -22.89
N SER A 342 10.92 -27.73 -23.69
CA SER A 342 10.56 -27.62 -25.12
C SER A 342 11.65 -28.16 -26.07
N SER A 343 12.72 -28.77 -25.52
CA SER A 343 13.84 -29.34 -26.27
C SER A 343 14.04 -30.80 -25.85
N SER A 344 13.06 -31.65 -26.13
CA SER A 344 13.16 -33.11 -26.03
C SER A 344 12.16 -33.75 -27.00
#